data_AF-A0A955X2P3-F1
#
_entry.id   AF-A0A955X2P3-F1
#
_cell.length_a   1.000
_cell.length_b   1.000
_cell.length_c   1.000
_cell.angle_alpha   90.00
_cell.angle_beta   90.00
_cell.angle_gamma   90.00
#
_symmetry.space_group_name_H-M   'P 1'
#
loop_
_entity.id
_entity.type
_entity.pdbx_description
1 polymer ?
#
loop_
_entity_poly.entity_id
_entity_poly.type
_entity_poly.pdbx_seq_one_letter_code
_entity_poly.pdbx_strand_id
1 'polypeptide(L)'
;MRVFPQLESALEEHRGTLYRVALRLSGNEAVAQDLVQDTLLRAIEKKAAFEVGTALRAWLVTILNNRFIDQCRRERARGAHEPVDGLPLAQPLPDPPPAW
;
A
#
# COMPACT_ATOMS: atom_id res chain seq x y z
N MET A 1 12.95 -20.23 13.92
CA MET A 1 11.84 -19.68 13.11
C MET A 1 11.44 -20.76 12.10
N ARG A 2 10.35 -21.51 12.33
CA ARG A 2 9.89 -22.51 11.34
C ARG A 2 9.25 -21.75 10.17
N VAL A 3 9.94 -21.75 9.04
CA VAL A 3 9.39 -21.34 7.74
C VAL A 3 8.30 -22.38 7.42
N PHE A 4 7.08 -21.92 7.14
CA PHE A 4 5.94 -22.76 6.77
C PHE A 4 5.71 -22.59 5.26
N PRO A 5 6.52 -23.23 4.40
CA PRO A 5 6.54 -22.99 2.97
C PRO A 5 5.19 -23.29 2.29
N GLN A 6 4.31 -24.07 2.92
CA GLN A 6 3.01 -24.44 2.36
C GLN A 6 2.03 -23.27 2.28
N LEU A 7 2.02 -22.38 3.28
CA LEU A 7 1.14 -21.21 3.27
C LEU A 7 1.65 -20.17 2.27
N GLU A 8 2.95 -19.91 2.27
CA GLU A 8 3.57 -18.94 1.36
C GLU A 8 3.37 -19.33 -0.10
N SER A 9 3.55 -20.61 -0.45
CA SER A 9 3.24 -21.12 -1.79
C SER A 9 1.76 -20.96 -2.14
N ALA A 10 0.84 -21.30 -1.22
CA ALA A 10 -0.59 -21.13 -1.45
C ALA A 10 -0.98 -19.65 -1.64
N LEU A 11 -0.32 -18.72 -0.94
CA LEU A 11 -0.51 -17.28 -1.14
C LEU A 11 -0.01 -16.84 -2.52
N GLU A 12 1.16 -17.34 -2.94
CA GLU A 12 1.79 -17.02 -4.22
C GLU A 12 0.95 -17.47 -5.41
N GLU A 13 0.33 -18.64 -5.33
CA GLU A 13 -0.61 -19.16 -6.34
C GLU A 13 -1.79 -18.20 -6.59
N HIS A 14 -2.17 -17.40 -5.58
CA HIS A 14 -3.27 -16.45 -5.70
C HIS A 14 -2.84 -15.08 -6.24
N ARG A 15 -1.54 -14.81 -6.39
CA ARG A 15 -0.99 -13.50 -6.82
C ARG A 15 -1.62 -13.00 -8.11
N GLY A 16 -1.71 -13.85 -9.14
CA GLY A 16 -2.29 -13.45 -10.43
C GLY A 16 -3.79 -13.12 -10.34
N THR A 17 -4.53 -13.82 -9.48
CA THR A 17 -5.95 -13.52 -9.24
C THR A 17 -6.12 -12.21 -8.47
N LEU A 18 -5.31 -11.97 -7.44
CA LEU A 18 -5.30 -10.72 -6.69
C LEU A 18 -4.92 -9.54 -7.58
N TYR A 19 -3.95 -9.70 -8.47
CA TYR A 19 -3.55 -8.67 -9.44
C TYR A 19 -4.70 -8.26 -10.36
N ARG A 20 -5.45 -9.23 -10.92
CA ARG A 20 -6.63 -8.92 -11.73
C ARG A 20 -7.71 -8.16 -10.96
N VAL A 21 -7.91 -8.49 -9.68
CA VAL A 21 -8.86 -7.77 -8.82
C VAL A 21 -8.34 -6.35 -8.52
N ALA A 22 -7.08 -6.22 -8.14
CA ALA A 22 -6.44 -4.94 -7.86
C ALA A 22 -6.44 -4.01 -9.07
N LEU A 23 -6.20 -4.54 -10.27
CA LEU A 23 -6.23 -3.77 -11.51
C LEU A 23 -7.64 -3.26 -11.83
N ARG A 24 -8.67 -4.08 -11.61
CA ARG A 24 -10.08 -3.65 -11.76
C ARG A 24 -10.47 -2.57 -10.75
N LEU A 25 -9.92 -2.59 -9.55
CA LEU A 25 -10.21 -1.61 -8.50
C LEU A 25 -9.48 -0.28 -8.72
N SER A 26 -8.20 -0.36 -9.07
CA SER A 26 -7.32 0.81 -9.14
C SER A 26 -7.24 1.45 -10.53
N GLY A 27 -7.46 0.69 -11.60
CA GLY A 27 -7.25 1.13 -12.99
C GLY A 27 -5.79 1.47 -13.32
N ASN A 28 -4.84 1.19 -12.43
CA ASN A 28 -3.43 1.54 -12.55
C ASN A 28 -2.54 0.34 -12.22
N GLU A 29 -1.64 -0.02 -13.11
CA GLU A 29 -0.81 -1.22 -12.96
C GLU A 29 0.15 -1.15 -11.77
N ALA A 30 0.78 0.01 -11.54
CA ALA A 30 1.72 0.20 -10.43
C ALA A 30 0.99 0.09 -9.08
N VAL A 31 -0.15 0.79 -8.95
CA VAL A 31 -1.01 0.70 -7.75
C VAL A 31 -1.49 -0.74 -7.54
N ALA A 32 -1.83 -1.45 -8.62
CA ALA A 32 -2.25 -2.84 -8.51
C ALA A 32 -1.13 -3.77 -8.01
N GLN A 33 0.11 -3.60 -8.49
CA GLN A 33 1.26 -4.39 -8.04
C GLN A 33 1.54 -4.13 -6.55
N ASP A 34 1.57 -2.87 -6.13
CA ASP A 34 1.79 -2.49 -4.74
C ASP A 34 0.69 -3.03 -3.82
N LEU A 35 -0.58 -2.91 -4.24
CA LEU A 35 -1.71 -3.41 -3.47
C LEU A 35 -1.67 -4.93 -3.27
N VAL A 36 -1.24 -5.68 -4.30
CA VAL A 36 -1.05 -7.14 -4.19
C VAL A 36 0.09 -7.46 -3.21
N GLN A 37 1.22 -6.76 -3.32
CA GLN A 37 2.36 -6.98 -2.44
C GLN A 37 1.98 -6.74 -0.96
N ASP A 38 1.34 -5.60 -0.68
CA ASP A 38 0.82 -5.26 0.64
C ASP A 38 -0.17 -6.31 1.17
N THR A 39 -1.04 -6.80 0.30
CA THR A 39 -2.02 -7.83 0.66
C THR A 39 -1.33 -9.12 1.11
N LEU A 40 -0.32 -9.57 0.39
CA LEU A 40 0.41 -10.80 0.72
C LEU A 40 1.21 -10.64 2.02
N LEU A 41 1.88 -9.50 2.22
CA LEU A 41 2.58 -9.21 3.46
C LEU A 41 1.61 -9.23 4.66
N ARG A 42 0.45 -8.60 4.50
CA ARG A 42 -0.61 -8.58 5.53
C ARG A 42 -1.22 -9.95 5.78
N ALA A 43 -1.34 -10.78 4.76
CA ALA A 43 -1.81 -12.16 4.91
C ALA A 43 -0.81 -12.99 5.74
N ILE A 44 0.49 -12.81 5.52
CA ILE A 44 1.54 -13.45 6.33
C ILE A 44 1.47 -12.99 7.80
N GLU A 45 1.32 -11.68 8.02
CA GLU A 45 1.16 -11.11 9.37
C GLU A 45 -0.10 -11.65 10.08
N LYS A 46 -1.21 -11.75 9.35
CA LYS A 46 -2.52 -12.18 9.87
C LYS A 46 -2.79 -13.68 9.76
N LYS A 47 -1.78 -14.49 9.44
CA LYS A 47 -1.94 -15.94 9.25
C LYS A 47 -2.59 -16.66 10.43
N ALA A 48 -2.39 -16.17 11.66
CA ALA A 48 -3.00 -16.73 12.87
C ALA A 48 -4.52 -16.51 12.95
N ALA A 49 -5.04 -15.52 12.22
CA ALA A 49 -6.48 -15.24 12.11
C ALA A 49 -7.13 -15.97 10.92
N PHE A 50 -6.38 -16.75 10.14
CA PHE A 50 -6.94 -17.57 9.08
C PHE A 50 -7.45 -18.90 9.65
N GLU A 51 -8.74 -19.17 9.45
CA GLU A 51 -9.36 -20.43 9.84
C GLU A 51 -9.18 -21.46 8.71
N VAL A 52 -8.48 -22.55 9.01
CA VAL A 52 -8.29 -23.66 8.07
C VAL A 52 -9.64 -24.27 7.70
N GLY A 53 -9.90 -24.42 6.40
CA GLY A 53 -11.21 -24.85 5.87
C GLY A 53 -12.05 -23.72 5.29
N THR A 54 -11.68 -22.45 5.52
CA THR A 54 -12.27 -21.30 4.83
C THR A 54 -11.62 -21.04 3.47
N ALA A 55 -12.35 -20.36 2.57
CA ALA A 55 -11.87 -20.06 1.23
C ALA A 55 -10.74 -19.01 1.26
N LEU A 56 -9.48 -19.46 1.15
CA LEU A 56 -8.29 -18.61 1.16
C LEU A 56 -8.40 -17.41 0.21
N ARG A 57 -8.88 -17.64 -1.02
CA ARG A 57 -9.13 -16.59 -2.00
C ARG A 57 -10.06 -15.49 -1.47
N ALA A 58 -11.16 -15.86 -0.83
CA ALA A 58 -12.13 -14.90 -0.32
C ALA A 58 -11.52 -14.06 0.82
N TRP A 59 -10.78 -14.70 1.72
CA TRP A 59 -10.05 -14.02 2.78
C TRP A 59 -9.00 -13.03 2.25
N LEU A 60 -8.23 -13.43 1.23
CA LEU A 60 -7.25 -12.56 0.57
C LEU A 60 -7.89 -11.35 -0.12
N VAL A 61 -9.02 -11.56 -0.82
CA VAL A 61 -9.77 -10.48 -1.45
C VAL A 61 -10.33 -9.50 -0.39
N THR A 62 -10.73 -9.99 0.78
CA THR A 62 -11.14 -9.13 1.90
C THR A 62 -9.98 -8.25 2.39
N ILE A 63 -8.78 -8.82 2.57
CA ILE A 63 -7.59 -8.04 2.96
C ILE A 63 -7.29 -6.97 1.89
N LEU A 64 -7.32 -7.35 0.62
CA LEU A 64 -7.05 -6.47 -0.51
C LEU A 64 -8.02 -5.28 -0.57
N ASN A 65 -9.32 -5.55 -0.45
CA ASN A 65 -10.35 -4.50 -0.44
C ASN A 65 -10.16 -3.55 0.74
N ASN A 66 -9.88 -4.07 1.93
CA ASN A 66 -9.62 -3.24 3.11
C ASN A 66 -8.41 -2.32 2.89
N ARG A 67 -7.33 -2.84 2.30
CA ARG A 67 -6.14 -2.03 1.97
C ARG A 67 -6.44 -0.95 0.93
N PHE A 68 -7.20 -1.28 -0.11
CA PHE A 68 -7.58 -0.32 -1.14
C PHE A 68 -8.46 0.80 -0.58
N ILE A 69 -9.46 0.47 0.25
CA ILE A 69 -10.32 1.48 0.90
C ILE A 69 -9.49 2.40 1.80
N ASP A 70 -8.58 1.83 2.59
CA ASP A 70 -7.68 2.60 3.43
C ASP A 70 -6.78 3.54 2.60
N GLN A 71 -6.28 3.09 1.45
CA GLN A 71 -5.52 3.94 0.52
C GLN A 71 -6.38 5.07 -0.03
N CYS A 72 -7.57 4.78 -0.54
CA CYS A 72 -8.51 5.79 -1.01
C CYS A 72 -8.88 6.82 0.07
N ARG A 73 -9.05 6.39 1.33
CA ARG A 73 -9.30 7.29 2.47
C ARG A 73 -8.10 8.20 2.74
N ARG A 74 -6.88 7.67 2.70
CA ARG A 74 -5.64 8.46 2.86
C ARG A 74 -5.44 9.47 1.75
N GLU A 75 -5.66 9.07 0.49
CA GLU A 75 -5.50 9.97 -0.65
C GLU A 75 -6.53 11.11 -0.62
N ARG A 76 -7.78 10.84 -0.24
CA ARG A 76 -8.77 11.92 -0.01
C ARG A 76 -8.36 12.88 1.10
N ALA A 77 -7.79 12.36 2.20
CA ALA A 77 -7.29 13.21 3.28
C ALA A 77 -6.08 14.05 2.85
N ARG A 78 -5.21 13.52 1.97
CA ARG A 78 -4.07 14.24 1.39
C ARG A 78 -4.49 15.28 0.36
N GLY A 79 -5.56 15.05 -0.41
CA GLY A 79 -6.12 16.05 -1.32
C GLY A 79 -6.66 17.31 -0.61
N ALA A 80 -6.75 17.31 0.72
CA ALA A 80 -7.04 18.48 1.55
C ALA A 80 -5.76 19.24 1.98
N HIS A 81 -4.56 18.78 1.64
CA HIS A 81 -3.37 19.63 1.71
C HIS A 81 -3.41 20.59 0.52
N GLU A 82 -3.64 21.86 0.82
CA GLU A 82 -3.22 22.95 -0.07
C GLU A 82 -1.78 22.68 -0.52
N PRO A 83 -1.46 22.90 -1.80
CA PRO A 83 -0.08 22.85 -2.23
C PRO A 83 0.70 23.82 -1.35
N VAL A 84 1.83 23.35 -0.81
CA VAL A 84 2.84 24.22 -0.18
C VAL A 84 3.56 25.04 -1.27
N ASP A 85 2.81 25.62 -2.21
CA ASP A 85 3.28 26.60 -3.21
C ASP A 85 3.45 27.98 -2.57
N GLY A 86 3.92 28.01 -1.33
CA GLY A 86 4.02 29.20 -0.50
C GLY A 86 5.20 29.21 0.44
N LEU A 87 6.16 28.29 0.30
CA LEU A 87 7.47 28.50 0.90
C LEU A 87 8.15 29.58 0.04
N PRO A 88 8.39 30.80 0.57
CA PRO A 88 9.26 31.72 -0.12
C PRO A 88 10.58 30.98 -0.26
N LEU A 89 11.03 30.71 -1.49
CA LEU A 89 12.42 30.36 -1.75
C LEU A 89 13.24 31.33 -0.89
N ALA A 90 13.98 30.77 0.07
CA ALA A 90 14.69 31.54 1.07
C ALA A 90 15.31 32.76 0.38
N GLN A 91 14.86 33.96 0.77
CA GLN A 91 15.41 35.19 0.21
C GLN A 91 16.93 35.05 0.37
N PRO A 92 17.73 35.21 -0.69
CA PRO A 92 19.17 35.11 -0.56
C PRO A 92 19.58 36.04 0.57
N LEU A 93 20.23 35.47 1.60
CA LEU A 93 20.66 36.23 2.76
C LEU A 93 21.46 37.44 2.23
N PRO A 94 21.10 38.68 2.60
CA PRO A 94 21.87 39.83 2.15
C PRO A 94 23.33 39.62 2.53
N ASP A 95 24.24 40.01 1.64
CA ASP A 95 25.67 39.87 1.88
C ASP A 95 26.02 40.45 3.26
N PRO A 96 26.81 39.72 4.07
CA PRO A 96 27.20 40.22 5.38
C PRO A 96 27.85 41.59 5.21
N PRO A 97 27.53 42.58 6.08
CA PRO A 97 28.09 43.91 5.95
C PRO A 97 29.63 43.81 5.97
N PRO A 98 30.32 44.62 5.16
CA PRO A 98 31.77 44.57 5.10
C PRO A 98 32.34 44.87 6.49
N ALA A 99 33.27 44.02 6.92
CA ALA A 99 33.99 44.21 8.16
C ALA A 99 34.98 45.37 7.97
N TRP A 100 34.54 46.59 8.28
CA TRP A 100 35.40 47.75 8.49
C TRP A 100 35.11 48.34 9.87
#